data_AF-A0A534S6H3-F1
#
_entry.id   AF-A0A534S6H3-F1
#
_cell.length_a   1.000
_cell.length_b   1.000
_cell.length_c   1.000
_cell.angle_alpha   90.00
_cell.angle_beta   90.00
_cell.angle_gamma   90.00
#
_symmetry.space_group_name_H-M   'P 1'
#
loop_
_entity.id
_entity.type
_entity.pdbx_description
1 polymer ?
#
loop_
_entity_poly.entity_id
_entity_poly.type
_entity_poly.pdbx_seq_one_letter_code
_entity_poly.pdbx_strand_id
1 'polypeptide(L)'
;MTYIATLGDQTHRIEIQELEKDHLYRIIIDGVERVIDGRKLSAHMYSLLIDNRSFTADVAAKDDIYTVVCEGKSFRLQLLDERRALR
;
A
#
# COMPACT_ATOMS: atom_id res chain seq x y z
N MET A 1 -11.18 -2.63 3.74
CA MET A 1 -11.29 -1.80 2.51
C MET A 1 -10.65 -2.57 1.37
N THR A 2 -11.18 -2.47 0.16
CA THR A 2 -10.66 -3.21 -1.01
C THR A 2 -10.27 -2.25 -2.12
N TYR A 3 -9.12 -2.51 -2.71
CA TYR A 3 -8.53 -1.72 -3.77
C TYR A 3 -8.05 -2.61 -4.91
N ILE A 4 -7.96 -2.00 -6.08
CA ILE A 4 -7.29 -2.56 -7.25
C ILE A 4 -6.07 -1.68 -7.51
N ALA A 5 -4.88 -2.29 -7.46
CA ALA A 5 -3.63 -1.62 -7.76
C ALA A 5 -3.10 -2.10 -9.11
N THR A 6 -2.77 -1.18 -10.01
CA THR A 6 -2.13 -1.48 -11.30
C THR A 6 -0.68 -1.01 -11.25
N LEU A 7 0.27 -1.93 -11.33
CA LEU A 7 1.71 -1.69 -11.36
C LEU A 7 2.28 -2.16 -12.71
N GLY A 8 2.59 -1.21 -13.59
CA GLY A 8 2.92 -1.54 -14.99
C GLY A 8 1.74 -2.19 -15.68
N ASP A 9 1.93 -3.40 -16.21
CA ASP A 9 0.89 -4.20 -16.88
C ASP A 9 0.20 -5.20 -15.94
N GLN A 10 0.55 -5.20 -14.65
CA GLN A 10 0.02 -6.13 -13.65
C GLN A 10 -1.02 -5.47 -12.78
N THR A 11 -2.15 -6.14 -12.58
CA THR A 11 -3.22 -5.69 -11.69
C THR A 11 -3.32 -6.63 -10.50
N HIS A 12 -3.38 -6.04 -9.31
CA HIS A 12 -3.40 -6.74 -8.03
C HIS A 12 -4.63 -6.33 -7.23
N ARG A 13 -5.32 -7.31 -6.64
CA ARG A 13 -6.39 -7.05 -5.68
C ARG A 13 -5.78 -6.92 -4.29
N ILE A 14 -6.07 -5.80 -3.63
CA ILE A 14 -5.56 -5.48 -2.29
C ILE A 14 -6.73 -5.35 -1.32
N GLU A 15 -6.73 -6.16 -0.27
CA GLU A 15 -7.68 -6.05 0.84
C GLU A 15 -6.93 -5.58 2.09
N ILE A 16 -7.44 -4.55 2.75
CA ILE A 16 -6.82 -3.94 3.93
C ILE A 16 -7.81 -4.01 5.08
N GLN A 17 -7.37 -4.55 6.20
CA GLN A 17 -8.07 -4.58 7.47
C GLN A 17 -7.18 -3.95 8.55
N GLU A 18 -7.69 -2.93 9.23
CA GLU A 18 -7.06 -2.39 10.43
C GLU A 18 -7.29 -3.36 11.58
N LEU A 19 -6.23 -3.66 12.34
CA LEU A 19 -6.29 -4.56 13.49
C LEU A 19 -6.44 -3.75 14.78
N GLU A 20 -6.86 -4.40 15.86
CA GLU A 20 -7.19 -3.75 17.15
C GLU A 20 -5.98 -3.06 17.84
N LYS A 21 -4.75 -3.35 17.41
CA LYS A 21 -3.54 -2.68 17.91
C LYS A 21 -3.17 -1.53 16.99
N ASP A 22 -2.79 -0.41 17.60
CA ASP A 22 -2.33 0.79 16.90
C ASP A 22 -1.30 0.45 15.83
N HIS A 23 -1.53 0.96 14.62
CA HIS A 23 -0.64 0.87 13.46
C HIS A 23 -0.47 -0.52 12.83
N LEU A 24 -1.22 -1.55 13.27
CA LEU A 24 -1.21 -2.86 12.62
C LEU A 24 -2.29 -2.98 11.55
N TYR A 25 -1.86 -3.36 10.35
CA TYR A 25 -2.73 -3.62 9.21
C TYR A 25 -2.53 -5.04 8.71
N ARG A 26 -3.63 -5.77 8.53
CA ARG A 26 -3.65 -7.01 7.76
C ARG A 26 -3.93 -6.64 6.31
N ILE A 27 -2.97 -6.92 5.44
CA ILE A 27 -3.03 -6.64 4.01
C ILE A 27 -2.99 -7.97 3.26
N ILE A 28 -3.96 -8.19 2.37
CA ILE A 28 -4.03 -9.37 1.51
C ILE A 28 -3.85 -8.89 0.07
N ILE A 29 -2.82 -9.38 -0.61
CA ILE A 29 -2.53 -9.07 -2.01
C ILE A 29 -2.67 -10.36 -2.81
N ASP A 30 -3.63 -10.41 -3.73
CA ASP A 30 -3.95 -11.60 -4.54
C ASP A 30 -4.10 -12.89 -3.71
N GLY A 31 -4.74 -12.78 -2.54
CA GLY A 31 -4.95 -13.89 -1.62
C GLY A 31 -3.76 -14.21 -0.70
N VAL A 32 -2.61 -13.55 -0.86
CA VAL A 32 -1.45 -13.67 0.03
C VAL A 32 -1.54 -12.65 1.14
N GLU A 33 -1.67 -13.14 2.37
CA GLU A 33 -1.78 -12.31 3.56
C GLU A 33 -0.42 -11.88 4.14
N ARG A 34 -0.34 -10.63 4.59
CA ARG A 34 0.74 -10.04 5.37
C ARG A 34 0.20 -9.17 6.49
N VAL A 35 0.89 -9.17 7.62
CA VAL A 35 0.66 -8.20 8.70
C VAL A 35 1.77 -7.16 8.67
N ILE A 36 1.39 -5.89 8.66
CA ILE A 36 2.30 -4.76 8.51
C ILE A 36 2.07 -3.80 9.69
N ASP A 37 3.15 -3.44 10.41
CA ASP A 37 3.14 -2.26 11.30
C ASP A 37 3.51 -1.04 10.43
N GLY A 38 2.53 -0.18 10.18
CA GLY A 38 2.67 0.97 9.31
C GLY A 38 2.47 2.28 10.05
N ARG A 39 3.51 3.12 10.09
CA ARG A 39 3.47 4.42 10.77
C ARG A 39 3.75 5.55 9.80
N LYS A 40 2.96 6.61 9.89
CA LYS A 40 3.20 7.84 9.16
C LYS A 40 4.24 8.67 9.92
N LEU A 41 5.38 8.96 9.29
CA LEU A 41 6.47 9.75 9.88
C LEU A 41 6.34 11.25 9.58
N SER A 42 5.90 11.58 8.37
CA SER A 42 5.70 12.96 7.90
C SER A 42 4.55 13.01 6.89
N ALA A 43 4.34 14.15 6.22
CA ALA A 43 3.25 14.29 5.24
C ALA A 43 3.26 13.21 4.14
N HIS A 44 4.46 12.80 3.69
CA HIS A 44 4.67 11.89 2.55
C HIS A 44 5.44 10.62 2.94
N MET A 45 6.08 10.59 4.12
CA MET A 45 6.93 9.48 4.53
C MET A 45 6.23 8.51 5.48
N TYR A 46 6.47 7.23 5.24
CA TYR A 46 5.94 6.11 6.00
C TYR A 46 7.06 5.16 6.41
N SER A 47 7.00 4.66 7.64
CA SER A 47 7.81 3.54 8.13
C SER A 47 6.94 2.30 8.14
N LEU A 48 7.42 1.23 7.51
CA LEU A 48 6.71 -0.05 7.42
C LEU A 48 7.59 -1.15 8.01
N LEU A 49 7.04 -1.97 8.90
CA LEU A 49 7.65 -3.23 9.34
C LEU A 49 6.88 -4.37 8.69
N ILE A 50 7.55 -5.11 7.81
CA ILE A 50 6.98 -6.23 7.04
C ILE A 50 7.92 -7.43 7.23
N ASP A 51 7.40 -8.55 7.72
CA ASP A 51 8.17 -9.79 7.93
C ASP A 51 9.50 -9.55 8.70
N ASN A 52 9.42 -8.76 9.79
CA ASN A 52 10.56 -8.39 10.63
C ASN A 52 11.66 -7.58 9.91
N ARG A 53 11.32 -6.92 8.80
CA ARG A 53 12.19 -5.99 8.07
C ARG A 53 11.55 -4.61 7.98
N SER A 54 12.33 -3.59 8.29
CA SER A 54 11.89 -2.20 8.22
C SER A 54 12.15 -1.62 6.84
N PHE A 55 11.19 -0.84 6.35
CA PHE A 55 11.22 -0.12 5.09
C PHE A 55 10.79 1.32 5.32
N THR A 56 11.42 2.25 4.62
CA THR A 56 10.96 3.64 4.54
C THR A 56 10.45 3.92 3.15
N ALA A 57 9.21 4.41 3.06
CA ALA A 57 8.57 4.75 1.80
C ALA A 57 8.24 6.24 1.76
N ASP A 58 8.67 6.93 0.70
CA ASP A 58 8.21 8.27 0.34
C ASP A 58 7.11 8.13 -0.73
N VAL A 59 5.94 8.68 -0.45
CA VAL A 59 4.73 8.51 -1.25
C VAL A 59 4.22 9.86 -1.73
N ALA A 60 4.26 10.04 -3.04
CA ALA A 60 3.59 11.13 -3.74
C ALA A 60 2.31 10.62 -4.40
N ALA A 61 1.22 11.39 -4.32
CA ALA A 61 -0.05 11.06 -4.94
C ALA A 61 -0.53 12.20 -5.83
N LYS A 62 -1.06 11.85 -7.01
CA LYS A 62 -1.78 12.75 -7.91
C LYS A 62 -2.97 11.99 -8.49
N ASP A 63 -4.18 12.41 -8.10
CA ASP A 63 -5.42 11.69 -8.41
C ASP A 63 -5.33 10.23 -7.93
N ASP A 64 -5.60 9.26 -8.81
CA ASP A 64 -5.49 7.83 -8.51
C ASP A 64 -4.08 7.27 -8.78
N ILE A 65 -3.09 8.11 -9.10
CA ILE A 65 -1.71 7.71 -9.39
C ILE A 65 -0.81 7.98 -8.18
N TYR A 66 -0.11 6.94 -7.74
CA TYR A 66 0.84 6.98 -6.65
C TYR A 66 2.24 6.69 -7.17
N THR A 67 3.20 7.48 -6.71
CA THR A 67 4.64 7.22 -6.89
C THR A 67 5.23 6.94 -5.52
N VAL A 68 5.80 5.75 -5.35
CA VAL A 68 6.37 5.27 -4.10
C VAL A 68 7.87 5.07 -4.31
N VAL A 69 8.69 5.78 -3.55
CA VAL A 69 10.13 5.56 -3.49
C VAL A 69 10.44 4.78 -2.22
N CYS A 70 11.02 3.60 -2.36
CA CYS A 70 11.38 2.72 -1.24
C CYS A 70 12.70 2.01 -1.57
N GLU A 71 13.64 1.99 -0.62
CA GLU A 71 14.97 1.35 -0.80
C GLU A 71 15.70 1.81 -2.08
N GLY A 72 15.61 3.09 -2.42
CA GLY A 72 16.23 3.66 -3.63
C GLY A 72 15.57 3.27 -4.96
N LYS A 73 14.46 2.53 -4.94
CA LYS A 73 13.66 2.18 -6.11
C LYS A 73 12.39 3.00 -6.16
N SER A 74 12.00 3.42 -7.36
CA SER A 74 10.75 4.14 -7.60
C SER A 74 9.73 3.22 -8.27
N PHE A 75 8.53 3.16 -7.70
CA PHE A 75 7.40 2.40 -8.20
C PHE A 75 6.26 3.36 -8.50
N ARG A 76 5.68 3.25 -9.69
CA ARG A 76 4.50 4.01 -10.06
C ARG A 76 3.33 3.06 -10.20
N LEU A 77 2.28 3.28 -9.42
CA LEU A 77 1.06 2.49 -9.47
C LEU A 77 -0.17 3.39 -9.59
N GLN A 78 -1.22 2.83 -10.19
CA GLN A 78 -2.57 3.37 -10.08
C GLN A 78 -3.31 2.60 -8.98
N LEU A 79 -4.08 3.29 -8.14
CA LEU A 79 -4.88 2.67 -7.09
C LEU A 79 -6.33 3.13 -7.22
N LEU A 80 -7.24 2.18 -7.41
CA LEU A 80 -8.67 2.42 -7.51
C LEU A 80 -9.40 1.73 -6.36
N ASP A 81 -10.37 2.41 -5.75
CA ASP A 81 -11.33 1.73 -4.86
C ASP A 81 -12.13 0.72 -5.69
N GLU A 82 -12.29 -0.50 -5.19
CA GLU A 82 -13.05 -1.55 -5.89
C GLU A 82 -14.44 -1.06 -6.32
N ARG A 83 -15.10 -0.21 -5.51
CA ARG A 83 -16.41 0.36 -5.85
C ARG A 83 -16.38 1.33 -7.03
N ARG A 84 -15.23 1.96 -7.29
CA ARG A 84 -15.02 2.84 -8.46
C ARG A 84 -14.56 2.06 -9.68
N ALA A 85 -13.82 0.96 -9.49
CA ALA A 85 -13.34 0.12 -10.59
C ALA A 85 -14.46 -0.65 -11.32
N LEU A 86 -15.60 -0.89 -10.66
CA LEU A 86 -16.76 -1.61 -11.21
C LEU A 86 -17.79 -0.71 -11.94
N ARG A 87 -17.50 0.58 -12.15
CA ARG A 87 -18.38 1.55 -12.81
C ARG A 87 -17.93 1.93 -14.20
#